data_AF-A0A349M731-F1
#
_entry.id   AF-A0A349M731-F1
#
_cell.length_a   1.000
_cell.length_b   1.000
_cell.length_c   1.000
_cell.angle_alpha   90.00
_cell.angle_beta   90.00
_cell.angle_gamma   90.00
#
_symmetry.space_group_name_H-M   'P 1'
#
loop_
_entity.id
_entity.type
_entity.pdbx_description
1 polymer ?
#
loop_
_entity_poly.entity_id
_entity_poly.type
_entity_poly.pdbx_seq_one_letter_code
_entity_poly.pdbx_strand_id
1 'polypeptide(L)' 'TRMTEAIIERAEAIYNATTPMGRIGQPGEIAPTVLFLASEGASYITGQVVAIDGGRSAQ' A
#
# COMPACT_ATOMS: atom_id res chain seq x y z
N THR A 1 1.15 8.45 7.87
CA THR A 1 1.44 9.82 7.35
C THR A 1 1.06 10.83 8.41
N ARG A 2 1.45 12.11 8.29
CA ARG A 2 1.02 13.17 9.22
C ARG A 2 -0.49 13.26 9.43
N MET A 3 -1.27 12.93 8.41
CA MET A 3 -2.73 12.95 8.47
C MET A 3 -3.32 11.78 9.28
N THR A 4 -2.63 10.63 9.36
CA THR A 4 -3.14 9.43 10.02
C THR A 4 -2.62 9.26 11.46
N GLU A 5 -1.72 10.13 11.93
CA GLU A 5 -1.15 10.07 13.28
C GLU A 5 -2.23 10.08 14.37
N ALA A 6 -3.27 10.91 14.23
CA ALA A 6 -4.35 11.04 15.22
C ALA A 6 -5.23 9.78 15.39
N ILE A 7 -5.13 8.80 14.49
CA ILE A 7 -6.01 7.62 14.48
C ILE A 7 -5.24 6.29 14.46
N ILE A 8 -3.91 6.32 14.27
CA ILE A 8 -3.09 5.12 14.09
C ILE A 8 -3.15 4.21 15.32
N GLU A 9 -2.96 4.72 16.53
CA GLU A 9 -2.96 3.89 17.75
C GLU A 9 -4.27 3.12 17.94
N ARG A 10 -5.40 3.74 17.61
CA ARG A 10 -6.72 3.12 17.75
C ARG A 10 -7.00 2.08 16.67
N ALA A 11 -6.37 2.21 15.50
CA ALA A 11 -6.63 1.38 14.33
C ALA A 11 -5.55 0.30 14.10
N GLU A 12 -4.40 0.39 14.76
CA GLU A 12 -3.23 -0.44 14.51
C GLU A 12 -3.51 -1.93 14.69
N ALA A 13 -4.17 -2.33 15.78
CA ALA A 13 -4.53 -3.72 16.03
C ALA A 13 -5.44 -4.29 14.92
N ILE A 14 -6.39 -3.49 14.44
CA ILE A 14 -7.30 -3.90 13.37
C ILE A 14 -6.52 -4.05 12.07
N TYR A 15 -5.70 -3.06 11.70
CA TYR A 15 -4.91 -3.10 10.48
C TYR A 15 -3.93 -4.28 10.46
N ASN A 16 -3.23 -4.53 11.57
CA ASN A 16 -2.27 -5.63 11.67
C ASN A 16 -2.96 -6.99 11.58
N ALA A 17 -4.14 -7.15 12.18
CA ALA A 17 -4.89 -8.41 12.13
C ALA A 17 -5.50 -8.72 10.75
N THR A 18 -5.77 -7.69 9.95
CA THR A 18 -6.49 -7.83 8.67
C THR A 18 -5.61 -7.53 7.45
N THR A 19 -4.30 -7.37 7.65
CA THR A 19 -3.32 -7.22 6.57
C THR A 19 -2.37 -8.42 6.65
N PRO A 20 -2.23 -9.24 5.60
CA PRO A 20 -1.36 -10.42 5.63
C PRO A 20 0.09 -10.14 6.05
N MET A 21 0.64 -8.98 5.67
CA MET A 21 1.97 -8.55 6.12
C MET A 21 2.05 -8.15 7.61
N GLY A 22 0.92 -8.17 8.34
CA GLY A 22 0.86 -7.98 9.79
C GLY A 22 1.15 -6.56 10.28
N ARG A 23 1.21 -5.57 9.37
CA ARG A 23 1.58 -4.18 9.70
C ARG A 23 0.94 -3.15 8.78
N ILE A 24 0.86 -1.92 9.27
CA ILE A 24 0.57 -0.75 8.44
C ILE A 24 1.75 -0.47 7.49
N GLY A 25 1.43 -0.21 6.23
CA GLY A 25 2.39 0.19 5.21
C GLY A 25 2.94 1.60 5.42
N GLN A 26 4.17 1.82 4.98
CA GLN A 26 4.83 3.12 5.01
C GLN A 26 4.67 3.85 3.67
N PRO A 27 4.64 5.20 3.66
CA PRO A 27 4.51 5.96 2.41
C PRO A 27 5.60 5.63 1.38
N GLY A 28 6.79 5.28 1.84
CA GLY A 28 7.92 4.88 0.99
C GLY A 28 7.71 3.56 0.24
N GLU A 29 6.70 2.76 0.58
CA GLU A 29 6.41 1.48 -0.09
C GLU A 29 5.51 1.67 -1.32
N ILE A 30 4.84 2.82 -1.44
CA ILE A 30 3.98 3.14 -2.60
C ILE A 30 4.82 3.73 -3.74
N ALA A 31 5.77 4.61 -3.41
CA ALA A 31 6.55 5.36 -4.39
C ALA A 31 7.31 4.50 -5.41
N PRO A 32 7.96 3.36 -5.05
CA PRO A 32 8.66 2.51 -6.00
C PRO A 32 7.74 1.91 -7.07
N THR A 33 6.54 1.47 -6.69
CA THR A 33 5.56 0.92 -7.64
C THR A 33 5.07 2.00 -8.61
N VAL A 34 4.79 3.19 -8.10
CA VAL A 34 4.41 4.33 -8.95
C VAL A 34 5.54 4.68 -9.92
N LEU A 35 6.79 4.70 -9.44
CA LEU A 35 7.96 4.96 -10.28
C LEU A 35 8.10 3.91 -11.39
N PHE A 36 7.91 2.63 -11.07
CA PHE A 36 7.92 1.55 -12.06
C PHE A 36 6.80 1.74 -13.10
N LEU A 37 5.56 2.00 -12.65
CA LEU A 37 4.42 2.19 -13.55
C LEU A 37 4.57 3.42 -14.46
N ALA A 38 5.33 4.43 -14.03
CA ALA A 38 5.65 5.61 -14.83
C ALA A 38 6.88 5.41 -15.74
N SER A 39 7.61 4.29 -15.60
CA SER A 39 8.82 4.01 -16.38
C SER A 39 8.52 3.33 -17.72
N GLU A 40 9.51 3.32 -18.62
CA GLU A 40 9.43 2.57 -19.89
C GLU A 40 9.23 1.05 -19.68
N GLY A 41 9.65 0.51 -18.53
CA GLY A 41 9.47 -0.89 -18.17
C GLY A 41 8.01 -1.31 -18.01
N ALA A 42 7.09 -0.35 -17.86
CA ALA A 42 5.65 -0.58 -17.76
C ALA A 42 4.90 -0.24 -19.07
N SER A 43 5.59 -0.08 -20.20
CA SER A 43 5.02 0.39 -21.48
C SER A 43 3.81 -0.39 -22.03
N TYR A 44 3.58 -1.62 -21.57
CA TYR A 44 2.42 -2.43 -21.98
C TYR A 44 1.40 -2.66 -20.85
N ILE A 45 1.54 -1.98 -19.71
CA ILE A 45 0.63 -2.06 -18.58
C ILE A 45 -0.34 -0.88 -18.65
N THR A 46 -1.61 -1.15 -18.99
CA THR A 46 -2.65 -0.12 -19.08
C THR A 46 -4.00 -0.62 -18.57
N GLY A 47 -4.82 0.28 -18.04
CA GLY A 47 -6.16 -0.01 -17.52
C GLY A 47 -6.19 -0.85 -16.23
N GLN A 48 -5.05 -1.03 -15.56
CA GLN A 48 -4.96 -1.87 -14.36
C GLN A 48 -5.03 -1.06 -13.07
N VAL A 49 -5.65 -1.64 -12.05
CA VAL A 49 -5.61 -1.15 -10.67
C VAL A 49 -4.70 -2.09 -9.88
N VAL A 50 -3.57 -1.57 -9.41
CA VAL A 50 -2.59 -2.34 -8.65
C VAL A 50 -2.75 -2.02 -7.16
N ALA A 51 -3.14 -3.03 -6.37
CA ALA A 51 -3.24 -2.89 -4.92
C ALA A 51 -1.83 -2.87 -4.29
N ILE A 52 -1.58 -1.86 -3.44
CA ILE A 52 -0.33 -1.70 -2.67
C ILE A 52 -0.72 -1.58 -1.19
N ASP A 53 -1.10 -2.70 -0.59
CA ASP A 53 -1.79 -2.71 0.71
C ASP A 53 -1.36 -3.86 1.64
N GLY A 54 -0.20 -4.47 1.36
CA GLY A 54 0.32 -5.59 2.14
C GLY A 54 -0.51 -6.87 2.04
N GLY A 55 -1.31 -7.02 0.97
CA GLY A 55 -2.14 -8.20 0.68
C GLY A 55 -3.56 -8.08 1.21
N ARG A 56 -3.96 -6.92 1.73
CA ARG A 56 -5.27 -6.74 2.37
C ARG A 56 -6.43 -6.98 1.42
N SER A 57 -6.33 -6.56 0.16
CA SER A 57 -7.35 -6.74 -0.87
C SER A 57 -7.31 -8.10 -1.59
N ALA A 58 -6.31 -8.93 -1.34
CA ALA A 58 -6.07 -10.18 -2.08
C ALA A 58 -6.33 -11.46 -1.27
N GLN A 59 -6.81 -11.33 -0.03
CA GLN A 59 -7.14 -12.44 0.87
C GLN A 59 -8.61 -12.88 0.75
#